data_AF-A0A2V1IN25-F1
#
_entry.id   AF-A0A2V1IN25-F1
#
_cell.length_a   1.000
_cell.length_b   1.000
_cell.length_c   1.000
_cell.angle_alpha   90.00
_cell.angle_beta   90.00
_cell.angle_gamma   90.00
#
_symmetry.space_group_name_H-M   'P 1'
#
loop_
_entity.id
_entity.type
_entity.pdbx_description
1 polymer ?
#
loop_
_entity_poly.entity_id
_entity_poly.type
_entity_poly.pdbx_seq_one_letter_code
_entity_poly.pdbx_strand_id
1 'polypeptide(L)'
;MAEGKKRINILFLGGAKRVSFGRKLIEAGNRMGLEIGIYSYELEAEVPVALIGGIIIGRRWGAPDILDHIHQIVGAYHIDVLLPFVDGAISIAGAYVATYGDAWSPVVKPGLAETLFDKVLSACAFESAGLKIPTTYRGGKPVFPLIAKPRRGSASKGIEVLNGISDFRRLQNVSDEYLLQTYYPKREEYTVDCYITQKGETLCVSPRRRLEVVGGEVSRTVTVDDQDIFESSRQAVERLGLRGAVTLQYLRDLESGRLMLMEINPRLGGGVVCSVHAGADIPAMILAEACGQPYDGSREVRSGVMICRYFEEAVFDVKKNFH
;
A
#
# COMPACT_ATOMS: atom_id res chain seq x y z
N MET A 1 2.01 42.42 0.55
CA MET A 1 2.43 41.37 -0.42
C MET A 1 1.94 40.06 0.16
N ALA A 2 1.07 39.32 -0.53
CA ALA A 2 0.65 38.00 -0.05
C ALA A 2 1.90 37.10 -0.04
N GLU A 3 2.28 36.57 1.12
CA GLU A 3 3.32 35.54 1.19
C GLU A 3 2.92 34.41 0.24
N GLY A 4 3.80 34.07 -0.71
CA GLY A 4 3.55 32.99 -1.65
C GLY A 4 3.31 31.69 -0.89
N LYS A 5 2.34 30.88 -1.32
CA LYS A 5 2.08 29.57 -0.73
C LYS A 5 3.38 28.76 -0.71
N LYS A 6 3.70 28.12 0.41
CA LYS A 6 4.82 27.19 0.49
C LYS A 6 4.57 26.06 -0.51
N ARG A 7 5.53 25.84 -1.42
CA ARG A 7 5.47 24.75 -2.39
C ARG A 7 6.08 23.48 -1.81
N ILE A 8 5.44 22.35 -2.08
CA ILE A 8 5.90 21.00 -1.76
C ILE A 8 5.87 20.17 -3.04
N ASN A 9 7.03 19.70 -3.49
CA ASN A 9 7.13 18.82 -4.64
C ASN A 9 7.18 17.36 -4.19
N ILE A 10 6.31 16.54 -4.75
CA ILE A 10 6.16 15.13 -4.43
C ILE A 10 6.53 14.31 -5.65
N LEU A 11 7.49 13.40 -5.50
CA LEU A 11 7.84 12.41 -6.51
C LEU A 11 7.13 11.08 -6.21
N PHE A 12 6.19 10.71 -7.08
CA PHE A 12 5.57 9.39 -7.06
C PHE A 12 6.56 8.37 -7.60
N LEU A 13 6.86 7.32 -6.84
CA LEU A 13 7.65 6.19 -7.33
C LEU A 13 6.70 5.10 -7.81
N GLY A 14 6.52 5.01 -9.14
CA GLY A 14 5.54 4.13 -9.78
C GLY A 14 4.09 4.62 -9.62
N GLY A 15 3.85 5.90 -9.91
CA GLY A 15 2.54 6.53 -9.81
C GLY A 15 1.53 6.01 -10.83
N ALA A 16 1.92 5.78 -12.08
CA ALA A 16 1.12 5.25 -13.19
C ALA A 16 -0.37 5.67 -13.20
N LYS A 17 -1.24 4.89 -12.54
CA LYS A 17 -2.71 5.10 -12.49
C LYS A 17 -3.20 5.86 -11.25
N ARG A 18 -2.32 6.37 -10.38
CA ARG A 18 -2.65 6.98 -9.06
C ARG A 18 -3.17 8.43 -9.17
N VAL A 19 -3.85 8.75 -10.27
CA VAL A 19 -4.40 10.09 -10.56
C VAL A 19 -5.36 10.55 -9.46
N SER A 20 -6.30 9.70 -9.06
CA SER A 20 -7.29 10.05 -8.05
C SER A 20 -6.65 10.42 -6.70
N PHE A 21 -5.63 9.68 -6.26
CA PHE A 21 -4.93 10.00 -5.02
C PHE A 21 -4.08 11.28 -5.14
N GLY A 22 -3.42 11.49 -6.28
CA GLY A 22 -2.70 12.74 -6.53
C GLY A 22 -3.61 13.97 -6.53
N ARG A 23 -4.81 13.88 -7.11
CA ARG A 23 -5.84 14.93 -6.98
C ARG A 23 -6.19 15.19 -5.51
N LYS A 24 -6.32 14.14 -4.68
CA LYS A 24 -6.57 14.30 -3.23
C LYS A 24 -5.42 14.94 -2.47
N LEU A 25 -4.17 14.70 -2.86
CA LEU A 25 -3.00 15.42 -2.33
C LEU A 25 -3.05 16.91 -2.68
N ILE A 26 -3.33 17.25 -3.94
CA ILE A 26 -3.47 18.65 -4.38
C ILE A 26 -4.61 19.35 -3.63
N GLU A 27 -5.78 18.70 -3.51
CA GLU A 27 -6.92 19.22 -2.75
C GLU A 27 -6.55 19.46 -1.28
N ALA A 28 -5.85 18.53 -0.63
CA ALA A 28 -5.42 18.67 0.75
C ALA A 28 -4.40 19.81 0.93
N GLY A 29 -3.39 19.87 0.05
CA GLY A 29 -2.42 20.97 0.07
C GLY A 29 -3.08 22.33 -0.09
N ASN A 30 -4.04 22.45 -1.00
CA ASN A 30 -4.80 23.70 -1.17
C ASN A 30 -5.55 24.11 0.10
N ARG A 31 -6.20 23.16 0.81
CA ARG A 31 -6.85 23.44 2.11
C ARG A 31 -5.85 23.88 3.18
N MET A 32 -4.63 23.36 3.12
CA MET A 32 -3.54 23.69 4.06
C MET A 32 -2.74 24.94 3.66
N GLY A 33 -3.11 25.64 2.58
CA GLY A 33 -2.36 26.80 2.09
C GLY A 33 -1.02 26.46 1.41
N LEU A 34 -0.83 25.20 1.00
CA LEU A 34 0.34 24.71 0.27
C LEU A 34 0.08 24.67 -1.24
N GLU A 35 1.14 24.81 -2.02
CA GLU A 35 1.15 24.50 -3.45
C GLU A 35 1.79 23.11 -3.66
N ILE A 36 1.06 22.17 -4.26
CA ILE A 36 1.56 20.79 -4.46
C ILE A 36 2.01 20.61 -5.90
N GLY A 37 3.32 20.35 -6.09
CA GLY A 37 3.88 19.91 -7.36
C GLY A 37 3.94 18.38 -7.40
N ILE A 38 3.30 17.74 -8.39
CA ILE A 38 3.39 16.29 -8.58
C ILE A 38 4.38 16.00 -9.71
N TYR A 39 5.31 15.09 -9.42
CA TYR A 39 6.18 14.44 -10.40
C TYR A 39 5.99 12.93 -10.27
N SER A 40 6.17 12.18 -11.35
CA SER A 40 6.12 10.71 -11.32
C SER A 40 7.34 10.12 -12.00
N TYR A 41 7.99 9.18 -11.30
CA TYR A 41 9.11 8.39 -11.78
C TYR A 41 8.58 7.14 -12.48
N GLU A 42 8.68 7.12 -13.81
CA GLU A 42 8.01 6.15 -14.67
C GLU A 42 8.95 5.62 -15.75
N LEU A 43 8.67 4.45 -16.29
CA LEU A 43 9.46 3.91 -17.41
C LEU A 43 9.03 4.46 -18.78
N GLU A 44 7.84 5.06 -18.86
CA GLU A 44 7.21 5.58 -20.07
C GLU A 44 6.55 6.94 -19.75
N ALA A 45 6.46 7.82 -20.74
CA ALA A 45 5.92 9.17 -20.55
C ALA A 45 4.37 9.17 -20.54
N GLU A 46 3.76 8.31 -21.35
CA GLU A 46 2.33 8.27 -21.61
C GLU A 46 1.57 7.43 -20.57
N VAL A 47 1.62 7.85 -19.31
CA VAL A 47 0.88 7.22 -18.20
C VAL A 47 -0.15 8.17 -17.59
N PRO A 48 -1.29 7.68 -17.05
CA PRO A 48 -2.39 8.54 -16.59
C PRO A 48 -2.01 9.64 -15.59
N VAL A 49 -1.02 9.40 -14.72
CA VAL A 49 -0.53 10.40 -13.74
C VAL A 49 0.04 11.67 -14.41
N ALA A 50 0.41 11.62 -15.69
CA ALA A 50 0.82 12.79 -16.47
C ALA A 50 -0.27 13.87 -16.56
N LEU A 51 -1.55 13.49 -16.37
CA LEU A 51 -2.67 14.43 -16.36
C LEU A 51 -2.65 15.41 -15.18
N ILE A 52 -1.85 15.13 -14.13
CA ILE A 52 -1.82 15.92 -12.90
C ILE A 52 -0.41 16.31 -12.45
N GLY A 53 0.63 15.90 -13.19
CA GLY A 53 2.02 16.10 -12.79
C GLY A 53 3.02 15.82 -13.91
N GLY A 54 4.27 16.23 -13.71
CA GLY A 54 5.35 15.99 -14.66
C GLY A 54 5.83 14.54 -14.63
N ILE A 55 6.21 13.99 -15.78
CA ILE A 55 6.80 12.65 -15.85
C ILE A 55 8.31 12.76 -15.96
N ILE A 56 9.01 11.96 -15.16
CA ILE A 56 10.44 11.81 -15.18
C ILE A 56 10.74 10.37 -15.59
N ILE A 57 11.42 10.21 -16.73
CA ILE A 57 11.79 8.89 -17.23
C ILE A 57 12.87 8.30 -16.32
N GLY A 58 12.49 7.21 -15.68
CA GLY A 58 13.23 6.53 -14.65
C GLY A 58 13.94 5.27 -15.12
N ARG A 59 14.58 4.61 -14.15
CA ARG A 59 15.23 3.31 -14.29
C ARG A 59 14.37 2.23 -13.65
N ARG A 60 14.62 0.98 -14.03
CA ARG A 60 14.02 -0.16 -13.31
C ARG A 60 14.56 -0.20 -11.88
N TRP A 61 13.73 -0.65 -10.93
CA TRP A 61 14.10 -0.70 -9.50
C TRP A 61 15.35 -1.52 -9.19
N GLY A 62 15.71 -2.48 -10.04
CA GLY A 62 16.93 -3.28 -9.91
C GLY A 62 18.18 -2.68 -10.55
N ALA A 63 18.12 -1.45 -11.08
CA ALA A 63 19.30 -0.79 -11.63
C ALA A 63 20.32 -0.49 -10.51
N PRO A 64 21.63 -0.74 -10.73
CA PRO A 64 22.64 -0.58 -9.68
C PRO A 64 22.79 0.87 -9.21
N ASP A 65 22.48 1.84 -10.06
CA ASP A 65 22.58 3.27 -9.79
C ASP A 65 21.20 3.94 -9.55
N ILE A 66 20.20 3.14 -9.16
CA ILE A 66 18.84 3.63 -8.92
C ILE A 66 18.79 4.76 -7.87
N LEU A 67 19.54 4.62 -6.76
CA LEU A 67 19.54 5.60 -5.68
C LEU A 67 20.21 6.91 -6.11
N ASP A 68 21.35 6.82 -6.79
CA ASP A 68 22.07 8.00 -7.29
C ASP A 68 21.24 8.76 -8.33
N HIS A 69 20.53 8.03 -9.20
CA HIS A 69 19.63 8.64 -10.16
C HIS A 69 18.46 9.36 -9.48
N ILE A 70 17.85 8.75 -8.46
CA ILE A 70 16.81 9.42 -7.67
C ILE A 70 17.39 10.65 -6.96
N HIS A 71 18.61 10.60 -6.45
CA HIS A 71 19.24 11.73 -5.77
C HIS A 71 19.45 12.93 -6.70
N GLN A 72 19.89 12.68 -7.94
CA GLN A 72 19.98 13.72 -8.97
C GLN A 72 18.62 14.36 -9.26
N ILE A 73 17.56 13.56 -9.33
CA ILE A 73 16.19 14.05 -9.56
C ILE A 73 15.69 14.86 -8.38
N VAL A 74 15.95 14.41 -7.15
CA VAL A 74 15.57 15.12 -5.93
C VAL A 74 16.18 16.52 -5.92
N GLY A 75 17.46 16.64 -6.25
CA GLY A 75 18.13 17.93 -6.39
C GLY A 75 17.59 18.79 -7.55
N ALA A 76 17.44 18.20 -8.74
CA ALA A 76 17.06 18.92 -9.96
C ALA A 76 15.61 19.46 -9.94
N TYR A 77 14.70 18.72 -9.31
CA TYR A 77 13.28 19.07 -9.23
C TYR A 77 12.85 19.59 -7.86
N HIS A 78 13.80 19.77 -6.93
CA HIS A 78 13.56 20.18 -5.55
C HIS A 78 12.46 19.33 -4.90
N ILE A 79 12.63 18.01 -4.92
CA ILE A 79 11.65 17.07 -4.38
C ILE A 79 11.74 17.05 -2.84
N ASP A 80 10.62 17.31 -2.18
CA ASP A 80 10.51 17.27 -0.72
C ASP A 80 10.06 15.90 -0.23
N VAL A 81 9.22 15.21 -1.02
CA VAL A 81 8.56 13.96 -0.62
C VAL A 81 8.71 12.88 -1.69
N LEU A 82 9.23 11.72 -1.31
CA LEU A 82 9.14 10.48 -2.08
C LEU A 82 7.90 9.70 -1.65
N LEU A 83 6.95 9.48 -2.56
CA LEU A 83 5.74 8.73 -2.28
C LEU A 83 5.66 7.46 -3.14
N PRO A 84 6.03 6.29 -2.59
CA PRO A 84 6.06 5.06 -3.35
C PRO A 84 4.70 4.33 -3.39
N PHE A 85 4.35 3.79 -4.56
CA PHE A 85 3.04 3.15 -4.81
C PHE A 85 3.11 1.67 -5.21
N VAL A 86 4.31 1.15 -5.41
CA VAL A 86 4.57 -0.24 -5.79
C VAL A 86 5.60 -0.85 -4.87
N ASP A 87 5.53 -2.17 -4.67
CA ASP A 87 6.29 -2.88 -3.63
C ASP A 87 7.80 -2.62 -3.72
N GLY A 88 8.40 -2.76 -4.92
CA GLY A 88 9.82 -2.48 -5.13
C GLY A 88 10.23 -1.03 -4.83
N ALA A 89 9.33 -0.07 -5.04
CA ALA A 89 9.59 1.33 -4.75
C ALA A 89 9.61 1.65 -3.26
N ILE A 90 8.95 0.84 -2.41
CA ILE A 90 8.98 1.02 -0.95
C ILE A 90 10.39 0.81 -0.41
N SER A 91 11.04 -0.28 -0.83
CA SER A 91 12.43 -0.58 -0.45
C SER A 91 13.38 0.51 -0.94
N ILE A 92 13.20 1.00 -2.16
CA ILE A 92 14.01 2.08 -2.73
C ILE A 92 13.84 3.39 -1.95
N ALA A 93 12.61 3.79 -1.63
CA ALA A 93 12.35 4.99 -0.84
C ALA A 93 12.95 4.88 0.58
N GLY A 94 12.81 3.73 1.23
CA GLY A 94 13.41 3.47 2.54
C GLY A 94 14.93 3.53 2.52
N ALA A 95 15.56 2.92 1.52
CA ALA A 95 17.01 2.98 1.32
C ALA A 95 17.50 4.39 1.01
N TYR A 96 16.75 5.15 0.19
CA TYR A 96 17.06 6.53 -0.14
C TYR A 96 17.07 7.42 1.11
N VAL A 97 16.01 7.37 1.93
CA VAL A 97 15.91 8.15 3.18
C VAL A 97 17.05 7.78 4.14
N ALA A 98 17.43 6.51 4.22
CA ALA A 98 18.53 6.06 5.06
C ALA A 98 19.93 6.48 4.57
N THR A 99 20.09 6.72 3.27
CA THR A 99 21.38 7.03 2.64
C THR A 99 21.60 8.54 2.47
N TYR A 100 20.61 9.25 1.95
CA TYR A 100 20.71 10.67 1.58
C TYR A 100 19.93 11.58 2.53
N GLY A 101 18.66 11.26 2.81
CA GLY A 101 17.83 11.96 3.80
C GLY A 101 17.44 13.41 3.45
N ASP A 102 17.70 13.87 2.23
CA ASP A 102 17.34 15.20 1.71
C ASP A 102 15.86 15.31 1.27
N ALA A 103 15.21 14.17 0.99
CA ALA A 103 13.76 14.06 0.80
C ALA A 103 13.15 13.11 1.85
N TRP A 104 11.92 13.41 2.27
CA TRP A 104 11.18 12.61 3.25
C TRP A 104 10.29 11.56 2.58
N SER A 105 9.97 10.46 3.27
CA SER A 105 9.04 9.44 2.75
C SER A 105 8.22 8.76 3.86
N PRO A 106 6.91 8.55 3.67
CA PRO A 106 6.05 7.84 4.63
C PRO A 106 6.16 6.32 4.45
N VAL A 107 7.36 5.78 4.68
CA VAL A 107 7.63 4.33 4.57
C VAL A 107 7.95 3.70 5.92
N VAL A 108 7.84 2.37 5.96
CA VAL A 108 8.33 1.55 7.07
C VAL A 108 9.85 1.64 7.22
N LYS A 109 10.37 1.25 8.39
CA LYS A 109 11.82 1.17 8.63
C LYS A 109 12.50 0.24 7.60
N PRO A 110 13.76 0.52 7.22
CA PRO A 110 14.54 -0.38 6.35
C PRO A 110 14.52 -1.84 6.84
N GLY A 111 14.39 -2.80 5.92
CA GLY A 111 14.30 -4.24 6.22
C GLY A 111 12.90 -4.76 6.53
N LEU A 112 11.99 -3.90 7.03
CA LEU A 112 10.62 -4.32 7.34
C LEU A 112 9.80 -4.53 6.06
N ALA A 113 9.99 -3.70 5.03
CA ALA A 113 9.30 -3.85 3.77
C ALA A 113 9.58 -5.22 3.12
N GLU A 114 10.86 -5.62 3.09
CA GLU A 114 11.33 -6.89 2.54
C GLU A 114 10.72 -8.08 3.30
N THR A 115 10.63 -7.96 4.63
CA THR A 115 9.97 -8.96 5.48
C THR A 115 8.48 -9.08 5.16
N LEU A 116 7.80 -7.95 4.94
CA LEU A 116 6.36 -7.92 4.62
C LEU A 116 6.04 -8.43 3.20
N PHE A 117 6.93 -8.23 2.23
CA PHE A 117 6.75 -8.74 0.86
C PHE A 117 6.98 -10.25 0.73
N ASP A 118 7.69 -10.85 1.69
CA ASP A 118 7.91 -12.29 1.75
C ASP A 118 6.81 -12.94 2.62
N LYS A 119 5.91 -13.71 1.99
CA LYS A 119 4.75 -14.30 2.68
C LYS A 119 5.14 -15.28 3.80
N VAL A 120 6.28 -15.96 3.67
CA VAL A 120 6.75 -16.88 4.71
C VAL A 120 7.33 -16.10 5.89
N LEU A 121 8.19 -15.10 5.62
CA LEU A 121 8.78 -14.28 6.68
C LEU A 121 7.71 -13.45 7.42
N SER A 122 6.77 -12.84 6.67
CA SER A 122 5.65 -12.10 7.25
C SER A 122 4.74 -12.99 8.11
N ALA A 123 4.38 -14.20 7.66
CA ALA A 123 3.61 -15.13 8.48
C ALA A 123 4.32 -15.47 9.80
N CYS A 124 5.63 -15.74 9.75
CA CYS A 124 6.44 -15.96 10.95
C CYS A 124 6.48 -14.72 11.87
N ALA A 125 6.62 -13.52 11.30
CA ALA A 125 6.60 -12.27 12.07
C ALA A 125 5.23 -12.02 12.73
N PHE A 126 4.13 -12.29 12.02
CA PHE A 126 2.77 -12.13 12.55
C PHE A 126 2.49 -13.10 13.69
N GLU A 127 2.88 -14.37 13.54
CA GLU A 127 2.74 -15.38 14.59
C GLU A 127 3.60 -15.04 15.82
N SER A 128 4.85 -14.60 15.61
CA SER A 128 5.74 -14.17 16.70
C SER A 128 5.20 -12.95 17.45
N ALA A 129 4.49 -12.06 16.76
CA ALA A 129 3.76 -10.94 17.35
C ALA A 129 2.41 -11.33 17.96
N GLY A 130 2.04 -12.61 17.97
CA GLY A 130 0.78 -13.10 18.52
C GLY A 130 -0.45 -12.58 17.77
N LEU A 131 -0.31 -12.28 16.47
CA LEU A 131 -1.42 -11.87 15.62
C LEU A 131 -2.16 -13.10 15.10
N LYS A 132 -3.49 -13.01 15.03
CA LYS A 132 -4.33 -14.08 14.47
C LYS A 132 -4.16 -14.11 12.96
N ILE A 133 -3.64 -15.19 12.41
CA ILE A 133 -3.52 -15.41 10.96
C ILE A 133 -4.16 -16.75 10.56
N PRO A 134 -4.43 -17.01 9.27
CA PRO A 134 -4.77 -18.35 8.79
C PRO A 134 -3.70 -19.35 9.20
N THR A 135 -4.10 -20.53 9.68
CA THR A 135 -3.16 -21.54 10.19
C THR A 135 -2.15 -21.92 9.10
N THR A 136 -0.87 -21.68 9.38
CA THR A 136 0.25 -22.04 8.50
C THR A 136 0.52 -23.54 8.59
N TYR A 137 0.59 -24.23 7.45
CA TYR A 137 1.02 -25.62 7.41
C TYR A 137 2.55 -25.72 7.59
N ARG A 138 2.99 -26.44 8.62
CA ARG A 138 4.41 -26.57 9.02
C ARG A 138 4.97 -27.99 8.86
N GLY A 139 4.27 -28.86 8.13
CA GLY A 139 4.60 -30.28 8.03
C GLY A 139 3.62 -31.18 8.77
N GLY A 140 3.81 -32.50 8.66
CA GLY A 140 2.88 -33.50 9.19
C GLY A 140 1.71 -33.79 8.24
N LYS A 141 0.65 -34.43 8.76
CA LYS A 141 -0.52 -34.78 7.95
C LYS A 141 -1.30 -33.52 7.54
N PRO A 142 -1.42 -33.20 6.23
CA PRO A 142 -2.15 -32.01 5.79
C PRO A 142 -3.65 -32.16 6.06
N VAL A 143 -4.28 -31.03 6.40
CA VAL A 143 -5.74 -30.89 6.57
C VAL A 143 -6.24 -29.99 5.46
N PHE A 144 -7.18 -30.48 4.65
CA PHE A 144 -7.69 -29.81 3.46
C PHE A 144 -9.04 -29.12 3.72
N PRO A 145 -9.38 -28.06 2.97
CA PRO A 145 -8.60 -27.47 1.89
C PRO A 145 -7.46 -26.55 2.40
N LEU A 146 -6.36 -26.52 1.64
CA LEU A 146 -5.25 -25.57 1.83
C LEU A 146 -5.21 -24.55 0.70
N ILE A 147 -4.55 -23.43 0.92
CA ILE A 147 -4.23 -22.43 -0.10
C ILE A 147 -2.72 -22.28 -0.18
N ALA A 148 -2.18 -22.40 -1.40
CA ALA A 148 -0.79 -22.15 -1.73
C ALA A 148 -0.66 -20.74 -2.30
N LYS A 149 0.11 -19.89 -1.61
CA LYS A 149 0.37 -18.51 -2.02
C LYS A 149 1.83 -18.36 -2.40
N PRO A 150 2.19 -17.91 -3.61
CA PRO A 150 3.60 -17.69 -3.96
C PRO A 150 4.27 -16.77 -2.95
N ARG A 151 5.45 -17.17 -2.48
CA ARG A 151 6.21 -16.51 -1.42
C ARG A 151 6.44 -15.03 -1.71
N ARG A 152 6.70 -14.70 -2.98
CA ARG A 152 6.81 -13.33 -3.50
C ARG A 152 5.75 -13.10 -4.58
N GLY A 153 5.42 -11.84 -4.83
CA GLY A 153 4.45 -11.43 -5.84
C GLY A 153 3.12 -10.94 -5.26
N SER A 154 2.27 -10.43 -6.13
CA SER A 154 1.07 -9.66 -5.78
C SER A 154 -0.15 -10.01 -6.67
N ALA A 155 -1.31 -9.42 -6.35
CA ALA A 155 -2.55 -9.53 -7.12
C ALA A 155 -3.08 -10.97 -7.31
N SER A 156 -2.86 -11.84 -6.33
CA SER A 156 -3.33 -13.24 -6.32
C SER A 156 -2.84 -14.11 -7.49
N LYS A 157 -1.84 -13.66 -8.25
CA LYS A 157 -1.25 -14.44 -9.33
C LYS A 157 -0.53 -15.67 -8.77
N GLY A 158 -0.80 -16.84 -9.33
CA GLY A 158 -0.19 -18.11 -8.92
C GLY A 158 -0.73 -18.68 -7.60
N ILE A 159 -1.83 -18.14 -7.06
CA ILE A 159 -2.51 -18.75 -5.91
C ILE A 159 -3.26 -20.01 -6.35
N GLU A 160 -3.05 -21.11 -5.63
CA GLU A 160 -3.75 -22.38 -5.86
C GLU A 160 -4.49 -22.84 -4.61
N VAL A 161 -5.70 -23.36 -4.77
CA VAL A 161 -6.44 -24.06 -3.69
C VAL A 161 -6.21 -25.56 -3.84
N LEU A 162 -5.73 -26.19 -2.78
CA LEU A 162 -5.42 -27.61 -2.71
C LEU A 162 -6.55 -28.32 -1.98
N ASN A 163 -7.35 -29.10 -2.71
CA ASN A 163 -8.54 -29.76 -2.16
C ASN A 163 -8.24 -31.15 -1.59
N GLY A 164 -7.06 -31.70 -1.88
CA GLY A 164 -6.68 -33.03 -1.42
C GLY A 164 -5.21 -33.35 -1.64
N ILE A 165 -4.86 -34.60 -1.32
CA ILE A 165 -3.47 -35.07 -1.32
C ILE A 165 -2.82 -35.03 -2.70
N SER A 166 -3.60 -35.23 -3.77
CA SER A 166 -3.10 -35.19 -5.15
C SER A 166 -2.62 -33.78 -5.53
N ASP A 167 -3.38 -32.74 -5.20
CA ASP A 167 -2.97 -31.34 -5.41
C ASP A 167 -1.73 -31.01 -4.58
N PHE A 168 -1.71 -31.45 -3.32
CA PHE A 168 -0.59 -31.23 -2.42
C PHE A 168 0.72 -31.85 -2.94
N ARG A 169 0.67 -33.08 -3.46
CA ARG A 169 1.84 -33.76 -4.04
C ARG A 169 2.37 -33.06 -5.29
N ARG A 170 1.52 -32.36 -6.07
CA ARG A 170 1.96 -31.58 -7.23
C ARG A 170 2.89 -30.43 -6.84
N LEU A 171 2.66 -29.82 -5.67
CA LEU A 171 3.45 -28.68 -5.17
C LEU A 171 4.61 -29.09 -4.25
N GLN A 172 4.75 -30.37 -3.91
CA GLN A 172 5.73 -30.84 -2.92
C GLN A 172 7.18 -30.51 -3.29
N ASN A 173 7.50 -30.46 -4.58
CA ASN A 173 8.86 -30.18 -5.07
C ASN A 173 9.21 -28.68 -5.10
N VAL A 174 8.23 -27.79 -4.88
CA VAL A 174 8.39 -26.34 -4.90
C VAL A 174 7.83 -25.70 -3.63
N SER A 175 7.69 -26.47 -2.54
CA SER A 175 7.02 -25.99 -1.32
C SER A 175 7.67 -24.74 -0.73
N ASP A 176 8.98 -24.59 -0.86
CA ASP A 176 9.73 -23.43 -0.33
C ASP A 176 9.45 -22.13 -1.11
N GLU A 177 8.83 -22.24 -2.29
CA GLU A 177 8.36 -21.12 -3.10
C GLU A 177 6.97 -20.64 -2.69
N TYR A 178 6.27 -21.33 -1.78
CA TYR A 178 4.91 -21.04 -1.38
C TYR A 178 4.74 -20.94 0.14
N LEU A 179 3.83 -20.06 0.56
CA LEU A 179 3.20 -20.14 1.87
C LEU A 179 1.95 -21.01 1.75
N LEU A 180 1.90 -22.10 2.53
CA LEU A 180 0.72 -22.96 2.64
C LEU A 180 -0.07 -22.61 3.90
N GLN A 181 -1.36 -22.29 3.75
CA GLN A 181 -2.26 -21.97 4.86
C GLN A 181 -3.60 -22.70 4.72
N THR A 182 -4.37 -22.81 5.81
CA THR A 182 -5.77 -23.24 5.73
C THR A 182 -6.57 -22.33 4.78
N TYR A 183 -7.35 -22.94 3.88
CA TYR A 183 -8.24 -22.20 2.99
C TYR A 183 -9.63 -22.06 3.60
N TYR A 184 -10.16 -20.84 3.57
CA TYR A 184 -11.49 -20.50 4.10
C TYR A 184 -12.44 -20.17 2.94
N PRO A 185 -13.28 -21.11 2.48
CA PRO A 185 -14.12 -20.90 1.30
C PRO A 185 -15.25 -19.90 1.54
N LYS A 186 -15.87 -19.91 2.74
CA LYS A 186 -16.93 -18.98 3.12
C LYS A 186 -16.34 -17.88 4.00
N ARG A 187 -15.93 -16.78 3.37
CA ARG A 187 -15.26 -15.67 4.07
C ARG A 187 -15.71 -14.32 3.55
N GLU A 188 -15.63 -13.32 4.42
CA GLU A 188 -15.60 -11.91 4.03
C GLU A 188 -14.16 -11.40 4.05
N GLU A 189 -13.80 -10.53 3.12
CA GLU A 189 -12.48 -9.91 3.04
C GLU A 189 -12.56 -8.41 3.34
N TYR A 190 -11.60 -7.94 4.12
CA TYR A 190 -11.52 -6.55 4.55
C TYR A 190 -10.14 -5.99 4.24
N THR A 191 -10.10 -4.67 4.12
CA THR A 191 -8.88 -3.91 3.92
C THR A 191 -8.93 -2.71 4.85
N VAL A 192 -7.85 -2.48 5.60
CA VAL A 192 -7.75 -1.40 6.57
C VAL A 192 -6.65 -0.48 6.10
N ASP A 193 -7.01 0.75 5.76
CA ASP A 193 -6.04 1.78 5.39
C ASP A 193 -5.59 2.51 6.66
N CYS A 194 -4.30 2.44 6.93
CA CYS A 194 -3.69 3.03 8.10
C CYS A 194 -2.67 4.10 7.72
N TYR A 195 -2.54 5.10 8.57
CA TYR A 195 -1.44 6.06 8.51
C TYR A 195 -0.85 6.23 9.90
N ILE A 196 0.46 5.98 10.00
CA ILE A 196 1.22 6.06 11.24
C ILE A 196 2.40 7.00 10.99
N THR A 197 2.56 8.02 11.83
CA THR A 197 3.70 8.94 11.71
C THR A 197 5.01 8.19 11.94
N GLN A 198 6.12 8.71 11.44
CA GLN A 198 7.48 8.24 11.72
C GLN A 198 7.79 8.22 13.22
N LYS A 199 7.14 9.10 14.01
CA LYS A 199 7.20 9.10 15.48
C LYS A 199 6.40 7.96 16.14
N GLY A 200 5.55 7.26 15.38
CA GLY A 200 4.76 6.11 15.85
C GLY A 200 3.34 6.45 16.28
N GLU A 201 2.89 7.68 16.08
CA GLU A 201 1.51 8.05 16.34
C GLU A 201 0.60 7.50 15.24
N THR A 202 -0.41 6.72 15.62
CA THR A 202 -1.43 6.24 14.67
C THR A 202 -2.47 7.32 14.45
N LEU A 203 -2.50 7.90 13.25
CA LEU A 203 -3.44 8.96 12.88
C LEU A 203 -4.70 8.43 12.20
N CYS A 204 -4.60 7.29 11.53
CA CYS A 204 -5.72 6.68 10.82
C CYS A 204 -5.71 5.16 10.95
N VAL A 205 -6.89 4.59 11.20
CA VAL A 205 -7.23 3.18 11.00
C VAL A 205 -8.63 3.16 10.39
N SER A 206 -8.72 2.85 9.08
CA SER A 206 -9.98 2.94 8.33
C SER A 206 -10.36 1.58 7.73
N PRO A 207 -11.22 0.80 8.41
CA PRO A 207 -11.69 -0.49 7.91
C PRO A 207 -12.65 -0.35 6.73
N ARG A 208 -12.47 -1.20 5.72
CA ARG A 208 -13.34 -1.31 4.55
C ARG A 208 -13.62 -2.75 4.20
N ARG A 209 -14.88 -3.07 3.93
CA ARG A 209 -15.27 -4.37 3.35
C ARG A 209 -15.06 -4.35 1.84
N ARG A 210 -14.47 -5.41 1.30
CA ARG A 210 -14.29 -5.60 -0.15
C ARG A 210 -15.57 -6.22 -0.69
N LEU A 211 -16.29 -5.48 -1.55
CA LEU A 211 -17.56 -5.96 -2.13
C LEU A 211 -17.31 -6.66 -3.47
N GLU A 212 -16.37 -6.12 -4.25
CA GLU A 212 -16.04 -6.65 -5.57
C GLU A 212 -14.55 -6.43 -5.86
N VAL A 213 -13.91 -7.46 -6.41
CA VAL A 213 -12.48 -7.48 -6.74
C VAL A 213 -12.33 -7.90 -8.20
N VAL A 214 -11.67 -7.09 -9.01
CA VAL A 214 -11.40 -7.35 -10.42
C VAL A 214 -9.89 -7.32 -10.64
N GLY A 215 -9.30 -8.41 -11.14
CA GLY A 215 -7.87 -8.50 -11.39
C GLY A 215 -6.97 -8.31 -10.16
N GLY A 216 -7.48 -8.65 -8.97
CA GLY A 216 -6.77 -8.48 -7.69
C GLY A 216 -6.92 -7.07 -7.07
N GLU A 217 -7.46 -6.11 -7.81
CA GLU A 217 -7.78 -4.78 -7.29
C GLU A 217 -9.25 -4.65 -6.91
N VAL A 218 -9.52 -3.91 -5.83
CA VAL A 218 -10.91 -3.64 -5.41
C VAL A 218 -11.58 -2.69 -6.39
N SER A 219 -12.71 -3.09 -6.98
CA SER A 219 -13.56 -2.24 -7.82
C SER A 219 -14.66 -1.57 -7.01
N ARG A 220 -15.20 -2.27 -6.00
CA ARG A 220 -16.23 -1.76 -5.07
C ARG A 220 -15.90 -2.08 -3.63
N THR A 221 -16.04 -1.09 -2.76
CA THR A 221 -15.72 -1.21 -1.34
C THR A 221 -16.46 -0.17 -0.53
N VAL A 222 -16.78 -0.51 0.71
CA VAL A 222 -17.52 0.34 1.65
C VAL A 222 -16.78 0.40 2.98
N THR A 223 -16.66 1.58 3.57
CA THR A 223 -16.14 1.73 4.93
C THR A 223 -17.11 1.13 5.94
N VAL A 224 -16.56 0.48 6.95
CA VAL A 224 -17.35 -0.21 7.98
C VAL A 224 -16.89 0.23 9.35
N ASP A 225 -17.86 0.28 10.27
CA ASP A 225 -17.59 0.40 11.71
C ASP A 225 -17.57 -1.01 12.30
N ASP A 226 -16.38 -1.59 12.40
CA ASP A 226 -16.16 -2.94 12.91
C ASP A 226 -15.01 -2.91 13.93
N GLN A 227 -15.39 -3.00 15.20
CA GLN A 227 -14.47 -2.80 16.32
C GLN A 227 -13.43 -3.92 16.44
N ASP A 228 -13.76 -5.16 16.05
CA ASP A 228 -12.80 -6.27 16.05
C ASP A 228 -11.67 -5.98 15.06
N ILE A 229 -12.02 -5.49 13.87
CA ILE A 229 -11.05 -5.16 12.82
C ILE A 229 -10.22 -3.95 13.22
N PHE A 230 -10.85 -2.92 13.79
CA PHE A 230 -10.16 -1.73 14.28
C PHE A 230 -9.10 -2.10 15.32
N GLU A 231 -9.47 -2.82 16.38
CA GLU A 231 -8.53 -3.17 17.44
C GLU A 231 -7.48 -4.18 17.00
N SER A 232 -7.84 -5.16 16.15
CA SER A 232 -6.84 -6.06 15.58
C SER A 232 -5.82 -5.32 14.74
N SER A 233 -6.23 -4.28 14.01
CA SER A 233 -5.34 -3.44 13.19
C SER A 233 -4.44 -2.58 14.05
N ARG A 234 -4.98 -1.97 15.11
CA ARG A 234 -4.20 -1.18 16.07
C ARG A 234 -3.12 -2.03 16.76
N GLN A 235 -3.47 -3.26 17.16
CA GLN A 235 -2.51 -4.22 17.71
C GLN A 235 -1.43 -4.63 16.71
N ALA A 236 -1.81 -4.89 15.45
CA ALA A 236 -0.84 -5.22 14.41
C ALA A 236 0.13 -4.06 14.14
N VAL A 237 -0.37 -2.83 14.07
CA VAL A 237 0.44 -1.61 13.94
C VAL A 237 1.44 -1.49 15.08
N GLU A 238 0.99 -1.63 16.32
CA GLU A 238 1.80 -1.48 17.52
C GLU A 238 2.88 -2.57 17.62
N ARG A 239 2.48 -3.85 17.52
CA ARG A 239 3.38 -4.98 17.74
C ARG A 239 4.41 -5.19 16.64
N LEU A 240 4.10 -4.77 15.42
CA LEU A 240 5.04 -4.84 14.29
C LEU A 240 5.82 -3.53 14.09
N GLY A 241 5.53 -2.49 14.88
CA GLY A 241 6.21 -1.20 14.76
C GLY A 241 6.02 -0.53 13.40
N LEU A 242 4.82 -0.65 12.81
CA LEU A 242 4.52 -0.13 11.47
C LEU A 242 4.62 1.40 11.44
N ARG A 243 5.04 1.96 10.30
CA ARG A 243 5.21 3.39 10.06
C ARG A 243 4.78 3.74 8.63
N GLY A 244 4.42 4.99 8.41
CA GLY A 244 3.98 5.51 7.14
C GLY A 244 2.57 5.06 6.75
N ALA A 245 2.31 5.06 5.45
CA ALA A 245 1.07 4.55 4.89
C ALA A 245 1.13 3.02 4.78
N VAL A 246 0.18 2.33 5.41
CA VAL A 246 0.15 0.86 5.43
C VAL A 246 -1.28 0.37 5.22
N THR A 247 -1.43 -0.68 4.42
CA THR A 247 -2.70 -1.34 4.19
C THR A 247 -2.67 -2.76 4.73
N LEU A 248 -3.54 -3.06 5.70
CA LEU A 248 -3.71 -4.39 6.26
C LEU A 248 -4.87 -5.09 5.56
N GLN A 249 -4.75 -6.38 5.29
CA GLN A 249 -5.82 -7.19 4.72
C GLN A 249 -6.22 -8.29 5.68
N TYR A 250 -7.52 -8.39 5.93
CA TYR A 250 -8.10 -9.38 6.81
C TYR A 250 -9.08 -10.27 6.06
N LEU A 251 -9.28 -11.46 6.59
CA LEU A 251 -10.43 -12.28 6.26
C LEU A 251 -11.17 -12.66 7.53
N ARG A 252 -12.50 -12.68 7.46
CA ARG A 252 -13.38 -13.19 8.52
C ARG A 252 -14.02 -14.47 8.00
N ASP A 253 -13.75 -15.59 8.66
CA ASP A 253 -14.41 -16.86 8.37
C ASP A 253 -15.88 -16.78 8.81
N LEU A 254 -16.80 -17.04 7.89
CA LEU A 254 -18.25 -16.93 8.17
C LEU A 254 -18.80 -18.12 8.97
N GLU A 255 -18.06 -19.23 9.05
CA GLU A 255 -18.48 -20.40 9.83
C GLU A 255 -18.12 -20.25 11.31
N SER A 256 -16.89 -19.81 11.62
CA SER A 256 -16.43 -19.64 13.01
C SER A 256 -16.48 -18.20 13.52
N GLY A 257 -16.70 -17.21 12.65
CA GLY A 257 -16.62 -15.78 12.98
C GLY A 257 -15.18 -15.26 13.19
N ARG A 258 -14.16 -16.12 13.02
CA ARG A 258 -12.76 -15.77 13.28
C ARG A 258 -12.24 -14.75 12.29
N LEU A 259 -11.81 -13.59 12.81
CA LEU A 259 -11.04 -12.58 12.08
C LEU A 259 -9.55 -12.92 12.09
N MET A 260 -8.93 -12.91 10.90
CA MET A 260 -7.52 -13.27 10.71
C MET A 260 -6.83 -12.31 9.74
N LEU A 261 -5.65 -11.83 10.12
CA LEU A 261 -4.76 -11.03 9.29
C LEU A 261 -4.14 -11.90 8.21
N MET A 262 -4.27 -11.49 6.96
CA MET A 262 -3.82 -12.23 5.79
C MET A 262 -2.54 -11.66 5.19
N GLU A 263 -2.43 -10.33 5.12
CA GLU A 263 -1.34 -9.63 4.46
C GLU A 263 -1.21 -8.20 5.02
N ILE A 264 0.01 -7.67 5.03
CA ILE A 264 0.26 -6.24 5.25
C ILE A 264 1.08 -5.72 4.07
N ASN A 265 0.57 -4.68 3.43
CA ASN A 265 1.25 -3.97 2.36
C ASN A 265 1.76 -2.63 2.92
N PRO A 266 3.08 -2.38 3.00
CA PRO A 266 3.65 -1.14 3.56
C PRO A 266 3.55 0.04 2.58
N ARG A 267 2.36 0.26 2.04
CA ARG A 267 2.03 1.33 1.09
C ARG A 267 0.54 1.66 1.12
N LEU A 268 0.19 2.74 0.44
CA LEU A 268 -1.21 3.06 0.12
C LEU A 268 -1.85 1.94 -0.71
N GLY A 269 -2.96 1.40 -0.22
CA GLY A 269 -3.80 0.47 -0.94
C GLY A 269 -4.54 1.17 -2.08
N GLY A 270 -4.85 0.45 -3.17
CA GLY A 270 -5.56 1.07 -4.29
C GLY A 270 -6.91 1.68 -3.86
N GLY A 271 -7.57 1.09 -2.87
CA GLY A 271 -8.88 1.53 -2.36
C GLY A 271 -8.84 2.70 -1.38
N VAL A 272 -7.67 3.25 -1.06
CA VAL A 272 -7.49 4.29 -0.01
C VAL A 272 -8.35 5.54 -0.23
N VAL A 273 -8.67 5.87 -1.48
CA VAL A 273 -9.55 6.99 -1.83
C VAL A 273 -10.93 6.85 -1.16
N CYS A 274 -11.41 5.63 -0.94
CA CYS A 274 -12.64 5.39 -0.18
C CYS A 274 -12.55 5.90 1.26
N SER A 275 -11.43 5.60 1.93
CA SER A 275 -11.15 6.08 3.29
C SER A 275 -11.02 7.60 3.32
N VAL A 276 -10.39 8.20 2.31
CA VAL A 276 -10.32 9.67 2.17
C VAL A 276 -11.70 10.29 2.07
N HIS A 277 -12.60 9.74 1.24
CA HIS A 277 -13.99 10.22 1.16
C HIS A 277 -14.79 9.98 2.45
N ALA A 278 -14.40 9.00 3.26
CA ALA A 278 -15.00 8.75 4.56
C ALA A 278 -14.54 9.71 5.67
N GLY A 279 -13.48 10.49 5.45
CA GLY A 279 -12.94 11.43 6.44
C GLY A 279 -11.51 11.14 6.87
N ALA A 280 -10.93 10.00 6.49
CA ALA A 280 -9.52 9.72 6.73
C ALA A 280 -8.64 10.58 5.81
N ASP A 281 -8.30 11.81 6.23
CA ASP A 281 -7.52 12.76 5.45
C ASP A 281 -6.02 12.40 5.41
N ILE A 282 -5.72 11.16 5.01
CA ILE A 282 -4.37 10.62 4.81
C ILE A 282 -3.51 11.55 3.93
N PRO A 283 -4.02 12.19 2.85
CA PRO A 283 -3.24 13.18 2.12
C PRO A 283 -2.77 14.35 3.01
N ALA A 284 -3.64 14.94 3.83
CA ALA A 284 -3.24 16.00 4.75
C ALA A 284 -2.31 15.49 5.87
N MET A 285 -2.49 14.26 6.35
CA MET A 285 -1.59 13.64 7.33
C MET A 285 -0.17 13.50 6.77
N ILE A 286 -0.03 13.04 5.52
CA ILE A 286 1.24 12.95 4.79
C ILE A 286 1.88 14.34 4.66
N LEU A 287 1.11 15.34 4.22
CA LEU A 287 1.62 16.69 3.99
C LEU A 287 2.01 17.41 5.29
N ALA A 288 1.24 17.25 6.36
CA ALA A 288 1.54 17.82 7.67
C ALA A 288 2.86 17.26 8.18
N GLU A 289 3.03 15.94 8.12
CA GLU A 289 4.24 15.28 8.57
C GLU A 289 5.46 15.65 7.71
N ALA A 290 5.32 15.69 6.38
CA ALA A 290 6.36 16.17 5.47
C ALA A 290 6.80 17.61 5.80
N CYS A 291 5.88 18.45 6.27
CA CYS A 291 6.17 19.82 6.72
C CYS A 291 6.72 19.90 8.16
N GLY A 292 6.89 18.76 8.84
CA GLY A 292 7.27 18.71 10.25
C GLY A 292 6.20 19.25 11.21
N GLN A 293 4.96 19.37 10.74
CA GLN A 293 3.83 19.87 11.51
C GLN A 293 3.00 18.71 12.08
N PRO A 294 2.38 18.88 13.26
CA PRO A 294 1.38 17.92 13.73
C PRO A 294 0.14 17.96 12.84
N TYR A 295 -0.54 16.83 12.72
CA TYR A 295 -1.87 16.78 12.11
C TYR A 295 -2.94 17.07 13.16
N ASP A 296 -3.65 18.18 12.99
CA ASP A 296 -4.69 18.71 13.89
C ASP A 296 -6.13 18.50 13.39
N GLY A 297 -6.28 17.91 12.20
CA GLY A 297 -7.58 17.59 11.63
C GLY A 297 -8.30 16.43 12.32
N SER A 298 -9.57 16.23 11.94
CA SER A 298 -10.36 15.11 12.46
C SER A 298 -9.76 13.76 12.06
N ARG A 299 -9.73 12.84 13.02
CA ARG A 299 -9.32 11.44 12.81
C ARG A 299 -10.53 10.51 12.65
N GLU A 300 -11.74 11.08 12.63
CA GLU A 300 -12.98 10.32 12.49
C GLU A 300 -13.15 9.80 11.06
N VAL A 301 -13.50 8.53 10.97
CA VAL A 301 -13.77 7.85 9.70
C VAL A 301 -15.22 7.41 9.71
N ARG A 302 -16.01 7.95 8.80
CA ARG A 302 -17.44 7.60 8.67
C ARG A 302 -17.59 6.22 8.04
N SER A 303 -18.42 5.37 8.64
CA SER A 303 -18.87 4.12 8.02
C SER A 303 -19.92 4.37 6.93
N GLY A 304 -20.10 3.41 6.02
CA GLY A 304 -21.14 3.46 4.98
C GLY A 304 -20.78 4.28 3.74
N VAL A 305 -19.56 4.81 3.65
CA VAL A 305 -19.07 5.46 2.43
C VAL A 305 -18.59 4.39 1.47
N MET A 306 -19.22 4.32 0.31
CA MET A 306 -18.88 3.37 -0.75
C MET A 306 -18.24 4.09 -1.92
N ILE A 307 -17.17 3.52 -2.47
CA ILE A 307 -16.70 3.87 -3.81
C ILE A 307 -17.02 2.75 -4.79
N CYS A 308 -17.26 3.16 -6.04
CA CYS A 308 -17.33 2.29 -7.20
C CYS A 308 -16.34 2.86 -8.23
N ARG A 309 -15.38 2.05 -8.67
CA ARG A 309 -14.44 2.47 -9.71
C ARG A 309 -15.04 2.27 -11.09
N TYR A 310 -14.75 3.21 -11.96
CA TYR A 310 -14.97 3.10 -13.39
C TYR A 310 -13.66 3.42 -14.11
N PHE A 311 -13.58 3.10 -15.41
CA PHE A 311 -12.45 3.48 -16.24
C PHE A 311 -12.63 4.91 -16.75
N GLU A 312 -11.58 5.72 -16.62
CA GLU A 312 -11.48 7.05 -17.22
C GLU A 312 -10.26 7.01 -18.17
N GLU A 313 -10.44 7.52 -19.39
CA GLU A 313 -9.40 7.53 -20.41
C GLU A 313 -8.39 8.66 -20.20
N ALA A 314 -7.11 8.34 -20.35
CA ALA A 314 -6.05 9.33 -20.55
C ALA A 314 -5.65 9.30 -22.03
N VAL A 315 -5.64 10.47 -22.68
CA VAL A 315 -5.39 10.61 -24.12
C VAL A 315 -4.07 11.35 -24.34
N PHE A 316 -3.22 10.80 -25.18
CA PHE A 316 -1.88 11.32 -25.48
C PHE A 316 -1.68 11.43 -26.99
N ASP A 317 -1.03 12.50 -27.45
CA ASP A 317 -0.56 12.60 -28.84
C ASP A 317 0.87 12.06 -28.94
N VAL A 318 1.03 10.90 -29.58
CA VAL A 318 2.30 10.16 -29.69
C VAL A 318 3.00 10.30 -31.05
N LYS A 319 2.59 11.27 -31.89
CA LYS A 319 3.13 11.43 -33.25
C LYS A 319 4.65 11.59 -33.34
N LYS A 320 5.34 11.97 -32.27
CA LYS A 320 6.80 12.09 -32.23
C LYS A 320 7.56 10.77 -32.00
N ASN A 321 6.88 9.69 -31.63
CA ASN A 321 7.51 8.40 -31.29
C ASN A 321 7.47 7.35 -32.42
N PHE A 322 6.93 7.71 -33.60
CA PHE A 322 6.73 6.81 -34.76
C PHE A 322 7.59 7.17 -35.99
N HIS A 323 8.68 7.92 -35.81
CA HIS A 323 9.65 8.24 -36.88
C HIS A 323 11.02 7.62 -36.59
#